data_AF-A0A835JZ97-F1
#
_entry.id   AF-A0A835JZ97-F1
#
_cell.length_a   1.000
_cell.length_b   1.000
_cell.length_c   1.000
_cell.angle_alpha   90.00
_cell.angle_beta   90.00
_cell.angle_gamma   90.00
#
_symmetry.space_group_name_H-M   'P 1'
#
loop_
_entity.id
_entity.type
_entity.pdbx_description
1 polymer ?
#
loop_
_entity_poly.entity_id
_entity_poly.type
_entity_poly.pdbx_seq_one_letter_code
_entity_poly.pdbx_strand_id
1 'polypeptide(L)'
;MAGGGGAEAQYVNVKTSVWWDMENCAVPRGCDPHAIAQNISSALARMNYCVAVSISAYGDTHGIISAAQEALSSTGVALNHVPAGVKDASDKKILVDMLFWAVDNPAPANYLLISGDRDFSNALHQLRMRYNILLAQPKTASAPLVAAAKSVWLWTSLLAGGRPLAAGELQQPMESQLLLPKL
;
A
#
# COMPACT_ATOMS: atom_id res chain seq x y z
N MET A 1 26.76 1.48 -7.95
CA MET A 1 26.20 1.86 -6.64
C MET A 1 24.68 1.78 -6.76
N ALA A 2 24.06 0.81 -6.07
CA ALA A 2 22.64 0.49 -6.23
C ALA A 2 21.77 1.45 -5.41
N GLY A 3 20.87 2.17 -6.07
CA GLY A 3 19.92 3.11 -5.47
C GLY A 3 18.76 2.42 -4.76
N GLY A 4 19.05 1.69 -3.68
CA GLY A 4 18.05 1.30 -2.68
C GLY A 4 17.91 2.41 -1.65
N GLY A 5 17.37 3.56 -2.05
CA GLY A 5 17.31 4.76 -1.22
C GLY A 5 16.26 4.61 -0.11
N GLY A 6 16.71 4.56 1.15
CA GLY A 6 15.84 4.79 2.30
C GLY A 6 15.18 6.18 2.26
N ALA A 7 14.33 6.48 3.23
CA ALA A 7 13.68 7.77 3.37
C ALA A 7 14.69 8.93 3.28
N GLU A 8 14.37 9.94 2.49
CA GLU A 8 15.12 11.21 2.50
C GLU A 8 14.96 11.85 3.89
N ALA A 9 15.95 12.62 4.34
CA ALA A 9 16.03 13.10 5.74
C ALA A 9 14.74 13.81 6.22
N GLN A 10 14.09 14.57 5.35
CA GLN A 10 12.84 15.29 5.67
C GLN A 10 11.63 14.37 5.88
N TYR A 11 11.71 13.10 5.52
CA TYR A 11 10.62 12.12 5.58
C TYR A 11 10.85 11.00 6.62
N VAL A 12 11.98 11.02 7.32
CA VAL A 12 12.34 9.99 8.32
C VAL A 12 11.48 10.10 9.59
N ASN A 13 11.30 11.33 10.08
CA ASN A 13 10.65 11.60 11.37
C ASN A 13 9.24 12.22 11.22
N VAL A 14 8.55 11.93 10.12
CA VAL A 14 7.22 12.47 9.84
C VAL A 14 6.16 11.38 9.92
N LYS A 15 4.90 11.79 10.00
CA LYS A 15 3.76 10.86 10.01
C LYS A 15 3.68 10.11 8.68
N THR A 16 3.31 8.84 8.78
CA THR A 16 3.03 7.95 7.65
C THR A 16 1.60 7.45 7.76
N SER A 17 0.76 7.83 6.81
CA SER A 17 -0.60 7.28 6.71
C SER A 17 -0.65 6.17 5.66
N VAL A 18 -1.17 5.01 6.05
CA VAL A 18 -1.32 3.83 5.22
C VAL A 18 -2.80 3.66 4.86
N TRP A 19 -3.08 3.62 3.57
CA TRP A 19 -4.41 3.52 2.98
C TRP A 19 -4.51 2.19 2.26
N TRP A 20 -5.20 1.23 2.86
CA TRP A 20 -5.25 -0.14 2.40
C TRP A 20 -6.59 -0.48 1.77
N ASP A 21 -6.55 -0.69 0.45
CA ASP A 21 -7.66 -1.22 -0.32
C ASP A 21 -7.68 -2.76 -0.22
N MET A 22 -8.63 -3.28 0.55
CA MET A 22 -8.75 -4.72 0.80
C MET A 22 -9.36 -5.48 -0.39
N GLU A 23 -10.01 -4.79 -1.34
CA GLU A 23 -10.54 -5.40 -2.56
C GLU A 23 -9.40 -5.72 -3.54
N ASN A 24 -8.47 -4.77 -3.72
CA ASN A 24 -7.29 -4.98 -4.56
C ASN A 24 -6.20 -5.82 -3.86
N CYS A 25 -6.06 -5.70 -2.54
CA CYS A 25 -5.00 -6.35 -1.75
C CYS A 25 -5.58 -7.08 -0.54
N ALA A 26 -6.38 -8.12 -0.76
CA ALA A 26 -6.94 -8.93 0.32
C ALA A 26 -5.86 -9.60 1.19
N VAL A 27 -6.24 -9.96 2.42
CA VAL A 27 -5.42 -10.79 3.31
C VAL A 27 -5.22 -12.18 2.68
N PRO A 28 -3.98 -12.60 2.38
CA PRO A 28 -3.74 -13.92 1.80
C PRO A 28 -4.14 -15.06 2.74
N ARG A 29 -4.65 -16.15 2.18
CA ARG A 29 -4.94 -17.37 2.97
C ARG A 29 -3.68 -17.89 3.64
N GLY A 30 -3.77 -18.20 4.94
CA GLY A 30 -2.65 -18.69 5.74
C GLY A 30 -1.70 -17.60 6.25
N CYS A 31 -1.96 -16.32 5.94
CA CYS A 31 -1.30 -15.20 6.61
C CYS A 31 -1.93 -15.01 8.00
N ASP A 32 -1.12 -14.75 9.02
CA ASP A 32 -1.60 -14.34 10.34
C ASP A 32 -1.97 -12.85 10.31
N PRO A 33 -3.27 -12.49 10.46
CA PRO A 33 -3.69 -11.10 10.41
C PRO A 33 -3.10 -10.24 11.55
N HIS A 34 -2.70 -10.83 12.69
CA HIS A 34 -2.04 -10.09 13.77
C HIS A 34 -0.66 -9.57 13.36
N ALA A 35 0.01 -10.28 12.45
CA ALA A 35 1.35 -9.90 12.00
C ALA A 35 1.33 -8.76 10.97
N ILE A 36 0.19 -8.48 10.33
CA ILE A 36 0.11 -7.55 9.19
C ILE A 36 0.54 -6.14 9.57
N ALA A 37 -0.06 -5.55 10.61
CA ALA A 37 0.26 -4.20 11.04
C ALA A 37 1.73 -4.07 11.48
N GLN A 38 2.24 -5.08 12.21
CA GLN A 38 3.63 -5.13 12.64
C GLN A 38 4.59 -5.26 11.45
N ASN A 39 4.26 -6.09 10.46
CA ASN A 39 5.11 -6.32 9.29
C ASN A 39 5.15 -5.09 8.39
N ILE A 40 4.02 -4.42 8.15
CA ILE A 40 3.97 -3.14 7.44
C ILE A 40 4.85 -2.11 8.17
N SER A 41 4.68 -1.96 9.48
CA SER A 41 5.47 -1.03 10.29
C SER A 41 6.96 -1.37 10.27
N SER A 42 7.30 -2.65 10.31
CA SER A 42 8.70 -3.12 10.26
C SER A 42 9.35 -2.89 8.91
N ALA A 43 8.61 -3.10 7.81
CA ALA A 43 9.09 -2.80 6.45
C ALA A 43 9.34 -1.29 6.27
N LEU A 44 8.43 -0.46 6.78
CA LEU A 44 8.56 0.99 6.80
C LEU A 44 9.77 1.44 7.64
N ALA A 45 9.94 0.87 8.84
CA ALA A 45 11.07 1.17 9.72
C ALA A 45 12.43 0.83 9.08
N ARG A 46 12.51 -0.25 8.30
CA ARG A 46 13.71 -0.62 7.53
C ARG A 46 14.09 0.41 6.46
N MET A 47 13.11 1.19 6.00
CA MET A 47 13.31 2.32 5.10
C MET A 47 13.44 3.66 5.86
N ASN A 48 13.57 3.62 7.19
CA ASN A 48 13.63 4.78 8.09
C ASN A 48 12.31 5.58 8.21
N TYR A 49 11.14 4.98 7.97
CA TYR A 49 9.84 5.60 8.23
C TYR A 49 9.28 5.14 9.60
N CYS A 50 9.80 5.69 10.71
CA CYS A 50 9.69 5.05 12.03
C CYS A 50 8.72 5.69 13.03
N VAL A 51 8.28 6.94 12.83
CA VAL A 51 7.79 7.77 13.96
C VAL A 51 6.29 7.63 14.26
N ALA A 52 5.43 7.57 13.25
CA ALA A 52 3.98 7.44 13.47
C ALA A 52 3.31 6.82 12.25
N VAL A 53 3.05 5.52 12.29
CA VAL A 53 2.34 4.79 11.23
C VAL A 53 0.89 4.60 11.64
N SER A 54 -0.05 5.18 10.88
CA SER A 54 -1.49 4.92 11.02
C SER A 54 -1.98 4.07 9.85
N ILE A 55 -2.71 3.00 10.12
CA ILE A 55 -3.18 2.07 9.08
C ILE A 55 -4.70 2.08 9.04
N SER A 56 -5.26 2.45 7.88
CA SER A 56 -6.69 2.43 7.59
C SER A 56 -6.96 1.46 6.47
N ALA A 57 -7.79 0.46 6.71
CA ALA A 57 -8.22 -0.54 5.73
C ALA A 57 -9.66 -0.26 5.28
N TYR A 58 -9.94 -0.47 4.00
CA TYR A 58 -11.20 -0.14 3.34
C TYR A 58 -11.69 -1.33 2.52
N GLY A 59 -12.97 -1.62 2.61
CA GLY A 59 -13.62 -2.67 1.85
C GLY A 59 -14.78 -3.30 2.60
N ASP A 60 -15.42 -4.28 1.96
CA ASP A 60 -16.51 -5.01 2.60
C ASP A 60 -15.97 -5.94 3.69
N THR A 61 -16.12 -5.51 4.94
CA THR A 61 -15.70 -6.32 6.08
C THR A 61 -16.50 -7.61 6.20
N HIS A 62 -17.74 -7.70 5.71
CA HIS A 62 -18.49 -8.96 5.74
C HIS A 62 -17.85 -10.06 4.88
N GLY A 63 -17.05 -9.69 3.87
CA GLY A 63 -16.26 -10.62 3.06
C GLY A 63 -15.02 -11.18 3.79
N ILE A 64 -14.67 -10.64 4.96
CA ILE A 64 -13.52 -11.06 5.76
C ILE A 64 -13.99 -11.95 6.90
N ILE A 65 -13.28 -13.06 7.14
CA ILE A 65 -13.56 -13.95 8.28
C ILE A 65 -13.47 -13.14 9.58
N SER A 66 -14.47 -13.24 10.46
CA SER A 66 -14.56 -12.42 11.70
C SER A 66 -13.27 -12.43 12.53
N ALA A 67 -12.63 -13.60 12.67
CA ALA A 67 -11.35 -13.72 13.37
C ALA A 67 -10.23 -12.83 12.79
N ALA A 68 -10.20 -12.64 11.47
CA ALA A 68 -9.23 -11.76 10.82
C ALA A 68 -9.57 -10.28 11.02
N GLN A 69 -10.86 -9.92 11.07
CA GLN A 69 -11.28 -8.55 11.37
C GLN A 69 -10.91 -8.15 12.81
N GLU A 70 -11.20 -9.04 13.76
CA GLU A 70 -10.86 -8.85 15.18
C GLU A 70 -9.34 -8.72 15.36
N ALA A 71 -8.57 -9.62 14.73
CA ALA A 71 -7.12 -9.56 14.74
C ALA A 71 -6.58 -8.23 14.19
N LEU A 72 -7.04 -7.79 13.01
CA LEU A 72 -6.64 -6.50 12.44
C LEU A 72 -6.98 -5.34 13.37
N SER A 73 -8.20 -5.31 13.91
CA SER A 73 -8.66 -4.25 14.81
C SER A 73 -7.83 -4.22 16.11
N SER A 74 -7.52 -5.38 16.66
CA SER A 74 -6.70 -5.50 17.89
C SER A 74 -5.27 -4.98 17.72
N THR A 75 -4.76 -4.96 16.49
CA THR A 75 -3.44 -4.41 16.14
C THR A 75 -3.45 -2.91 15.83
N GLY A 76 -4.60 -2.24 15.97
CA GLY A 76 -4.75 -0.81 15.73
C GLY A 76 -5.01 -0.44 14.26
N VAL A 77 -5.35 -1.41 13.40
CA VAL A 77 -5.81 -1.12 12.03
C VAL A 77 -7.24 -0.61 12.09
N ALA A 78 -7.47 0.60 11.57
CA ALA A 78 -8.81 1.17 11.45
C ALA A 78 -9.56 0.52 10.28
N LEU A 79 -10.54 -0.33 10.58
CA LEU A 79 -11.39 -0.97 9.58
C LEU A 79 -12.55 -0.05 9.20
N ASN A 80 -12.57 0.41 7.95
CA ASN A 80 -13.62 1.23 7.37
C ASN A 80 -14.50 0.34 6.48
N HIS A 81 -15.63 -0.11 7.04
CA HIS A 81 -16.59 -0.92 6.29
C HIS A 81 -17.19 -0.14 5.12
N VAL A 82 -17.07 -0.70 3.93
CA VAL A 82 -17.71 -0.20 2.71
C VAL A 82 -18.56 -1.34 2.13
N PRO A 83 -19.89 -1.21 2.07
CA PRO A 83 -20.74 -2.29 1.59
C PRO A 83 -20.41 -2.71 0.15
N ALA A 84 -20.35 -4.02 -0.09
CA ALA A 84 -20.22 -4.55 -1.44
C ALA A 84 -21.45 -4.19 -2.31
N GLY A 85 -21.22 -4.06 -3.62
CA GLY A 85 -22.29 -3.83 -4.61
C GLY A 85 -22.36 -2.40 -5.15
N VAL A 86 -21.62 -1.47 -4.58
CA VAL A 86 -21.40 -0.14 -5.17
C VAL A 86 -20.01 -0.09 -5.77
N LYS A 87 -19.95 -0.05 -7.10
CA LYS A 87 -18.69 0.01 -7.83
C LYS A 87 -17.86 1.24 -7.42
N ASP A 88 -16.58 1.01 -7.16
CA ASP A 88 -15.57 2.01 -6.78
C ASP A 88 -15.90 2.76 -5.47
N ALA A 89 -16.76 2.20 -4.59
CA ALA A 89 -17.12 2.83 -3.33
C ALA A 89 -15.92 2.93 -2.38
N SER A 90 -15.14 1.84 -2.28
CA SER A 90 -13.93 1.78 -1.48
C SER A 90 -12.90 2.79 -1.99
N ASP A 91 -12.71 2.88 -3.30
CA ASP A 91 -11.76 3.82 -3.92
C ASP A 91 -12.12 5.27 -3.65
N LYS A 92 -13.39 5.63 -3.84
CA LYS A 92 -13.89 6.98 -3.55
C LYS A 92 -13.71 7.32 -2.08
N LYS A 93 -13.98 6.38 -1.16
CA LYS A 93 -13.81 6.62 0.28
C LYS A 93 -12.34 6.83 0.65
N ILE A 94 -11.44 6.00 0.11
CA ILE A 94 -9.98 6.16 0.29
C ILE A 94 -9.54 7.54 -0.21
N LEU A 95 -9.92 7.92 -1.44
CA LEU A 95 -9.55 9.21 -2.02
C LEU A 95 -10.01 10.40 -1.17
N VAL A 96 -11.27 10.35 -0.72
CA VAL A 96 -11.84 11.40 0.13
C VAL A 96 -11.07 11.50 1.45
N ASP A 97 -10.87 10.38 2.16
CA ASP A 97 -10.19 10.39 3.45
C ASP A 97 -8.71 10.81 3.32
N MET A 98 -8.04 10.37 2.25
CA MET A 98 -6.68 10.75 1.92
C MET A 98 -6.54 12.27 1.74
N LEU A 99 -7.48 12.89 1.03
CA LEU A 99 -7.49 14.34 0.83
C LEU A 99 -7.84 15.11 2.11
N PHE A 100 -8.80 14.62 2.91
CA PHE A 100 -9.11 15.22 4.21
C PHE A 100 -7.91 15.14 5.16
N TRP A 101 -7.23 14.00 5.22
CA TRP A 101 -6.04 13.84 6.04
C TRP A 101 -4.93 14.82 5.64
N ALA A 102 -4.80 15.13 4.35
CA ALA A 102 -3.85 16.12 3.85
C ALA A 102 -4.12 17.55 4.35
N VAL A 103 -5.36 17.87 4.74
CA VAL A 103 -5.73 19.17 5.32
C VAL A 103 -5.17 19.28 6.74
N ASP A 104 -5.29 18.21 7.53
CA ASP A 104 -4.84 18.18 8.93
C ASP A 104 -3.34 17.88 9.10
N ASN A 105 -2.70 17.35 8.05
CA ASN A 105 -1.30 16.91 8.08
C ASN A 105 -0.51 17.53 6.92
N PRO A 106 -0.08 18.81 7.07
CA PRO A 106 0.70 19.49 6.04
C PRO A 106 2.06 18.80 5.80
N ALA A 107 2.63 19.01 4.61
CA ALA A 107 3.95 18.50 4.26
C ALA A 107 5.04 19.04 5.21
N PRO A 108 6.10 18.26 5.50
CA PRO A 108 6.39 16.93 4.96
C PRO A 108 5.60 15.81 5.67
N ALA A 109 5.07 14.86 4.88
CA ALA A 109 4.42 13.65 5.37
C ALA A 109 4.51 12.51 4.34
N ASN A 110 4.33 11.27 4.80
CA ASN A 110 4.38 10.07 3.96
C ASN A 110 2.97 9.49 3.76
N TYR A 111 2.71 9.05 2.54
CA TYR A 111 1.54 8.25 2.19
C TYR A 111 2.01 6.89 1.73
N LEU A 112 1.39 5.82 2.23
CA LEU A 112 1.51 4.49 1.65
C LEU A 112 0.12 4.06 1.16
N LEU A 113 -0.06 3.99 -0.16
CA LEU A 113 -1.24 3.36 -0.73
C LEU A 113 -0.96 1.86 -0.91
N ILE A 114 -1.87 1.01 -0.46
CA ILE A 114 -1.87 -0.43 -0.76
C ILE A 114 -3.02 -0.69 -1.72
N SER A 115 -2.77 -0.60 -3.02
CA SER A 115 -3.74 -0.88 -4.10
C SER A 115 -3.01 -1.07 -5.44
N GLY A 116 -3.67 -1.73 -6.40
CA GLY A 116 -3.22 -1.82 -7.80
C GLY A 116 -4.02 -0.94 -8.75
N ASP A 117 -5.04 -0.22 -8.26
CA ASP A 117 -6.02 0.43 -9.11
C ASP A 117 -5.49 1.71 -9.76
N ARG A 118 -5.79 1.88 -11.06
CA ARG A 118 -5.41 3.07 -11.82
C ARG A 118 -6.15 4.32 -11.35
N ASP A 119 -7.31 4.19 -10.70
CA ASP A 119 -8.15 5.33 -10.35
C ASP A 119 -7.50 6.23 -9.28
N PHE A 120 -6.56 5.69 -8.50
CA PHE A 120 -5.74 6.47 -7.58
C PHE A 120 -4.62 7.29 -8.24
N SER A 121 -4.26 6.99 -9.50
CA SER A 121 -3.06 7.55 -10.15
C SER A 121 -3.06 9.07 -10.19
N ASN A 122 -4.21 9.69 -10.51
CA ASN A 122 -4.31 11.14 -10.61
C ASN A 122 -4.10 11.80 -9.23
N ALA A 123 -4.73 11.27 -8.18
CA ALA A 123 -4.60 11.79 -6.83
C ALA A 123 -3.17 11.65 -6.31
N LEU A 124 -2.55 10.48 -6.46
CA LEU A 124 -1.15 10.28 -6.06
C LEU A 124 -0.20 11.19 -6.84
N HIS A 125 -0.46 11.40 -8.14
CA HIS A 125 0.34 12.33 -8.95
C HIS A 125 0.24 13.77 -8.45
N GLN A 126 -0.90 14.22 -7.94
CA GLN A 126 -1.01 15.55 -7.34
C GLN A 126 -0.33 15.62 -5.97
N LEU A 127 -0.51 14.60 -5.13
CA LEU A 127 0.07 14.55 -3.79
C LEU A 127 1.61 14.47 -3.83
N ARG A 128 2.20 13.78 -4.81
CA ARG A 128 3.66 13.66 -4.95
C ARG A 128 4.39 15.00 -5.10
N MET A 129 3.69 16.06 -5.47
CA MET A 129 4.26 17.41 -5.60
C MET A 129 4.65 18.02 -4.24
N ARG A 130 4.12 17.48 -3.14
CA ARG A 130 4.33 18.00 -1.77
C ARG A 130 4.66 16.92 -0.74
N TYR A 131 4.23 15.69 -0.98
CA TYR A 131 4.36 14.56 -0.05
C TYR A 131 5.23 13.45 -0.63
N ASN A 132 5.75 12.59 0.24
CA ASN A 132 6.41 11.37 -0.17
C ASN A 132 5.38 10.25 -0.37
N ILE A 133 5.33 9.71 -1.58
CA ILE A 133 4.36 8.68 -1.96
C ILE A 133 5.05 7.33 -2.01
N LEU A 134 4.51 6.37 -1.26
CA LEU A 134 4.89 4.98 -1.21
C LEU A 134 3.72 4.15 -1.76
N LEU A 135 4.02 3.02 -2.38
CA LEU A 135 3.02 2.13 -2.97
C LEU A 135 3.31 0.69 -2.55
N ALA A 136 2.28 -0.05 -2.21
CA ALA A 136 2.31 -1.51 -2.24
C ALA A 136 1.24 -2.00 -3.19
N GLN A 137 1.64 -2.83 -4.15
CA GLN A 137 0.78 -3.27 -5.23
C GLN A 137 0.63 -4.79 -5.24
N PRO A 138 -0.47 -5.33 -5.81
CA PRO A 138 -0.51 -6.73 -6.20
C PRO A 138 0.52 -7.00 -7.32
N LYS A 139 0.56 -8.23 -7.85
CA LYS A 139 1.56 -8.62 -8.87
C LYS A 139 1.58 -7.69 -10.10
N THR A 140 0.43 -7.07 -10.39
CA THR A 140 0.25 -6.16 -11.51
C THR A 140 -0.44 -4.90 -11.02
N ALA A 141 0.08 -3.73 -11.39
CA ALA A 141 -0.59 -2.45 -11.21
C ALA A 141 -0.36 -1.58 -12.45
N SER A 142 -1.12 -0.50 -12.56
CA SER A 142 -0.99 0.41 -13.69
C SER A 142 0.34 1.20 -13.65
N ALA A 143 0.99 1.37 -14.81
CA ALA A 143 2.23 2.13 -14.91
C ALA A 143 2.13 3.58 -14.38
N PRO A 144 1.02 4.33 -14.58
CA PRO A 144 0.86 5.67 -14.01
C PRO A 144 0.87 5.68 -12.47
N LEU A 145 0.29 4.65 -11.85
CA LEU A 145 0.28 4.51 -10.39
C LEU A 145 1.70 4.28 -9.85
N VAL A 146 2.43 3.37 -10.47
CA VAL A 146 3.83 3.06 -10.13
C VAL A 146 4.72 4.30 -10.29
N ALA A 147 4.54 5.05 -11.38
CA ALA A 147 5.33 6.25 -11.67
C ALA A 147 5.08 7.41 -10.68
N ALA A 148 3.97 7.39 -9.94
CA ALA A 148 3.70 8.39 -8.92
C ALA A 148 4.44 8.10 -7.59
N ALA A 149 4.89 6.87 -7.37
CA ALA A 149 5.50 6.43 -6.12
C ALA A 149 7.03 6.51 -6.13
N LYS A 150 7.61 6.86 -4.99
CA LYS A 150 9.05 6.90 -4.73
C LYS A 150 9.61 5.49 -4.45
N SER A 151 8.84 4.67 -3.75
CA SER A 151 9.20 3.29 -3.43
C SER A 151 7.97 2.41 -3.56
N VAL A 152 8.17 1.20 -4.10
CA VAL A 152 7.08 0.29 -4.45
C VAL A 152 7.37 -1.08 -3.85
N TRP A 153 6.42 -1.67 -3.13
CA TRP A 153 6.49 -3.04 -2.66
C TRP A 153 5.55 -3.92 -3.46
N LEU A 154 5.88 -5.21 -3.58
CA LEU A 154 4.83 -6.22 -3.74
C LEU A 154 4.09 -6.34 -2.41
N TRP A 155 2.76 -6.41 -2.47
CA TRP A 155 1.89 -6.58 -1.31
C TRP A 155 2.34 -7.76 -0.44
N THR A 156 2.64 -8.90 -1.07
CA THR A 156 3.14 -10.10 -0.37
C THR A 156 4.50 -9.91 0.29
N SER A 157 5.39 -9.10 -0.30
CA SER A 157 6.68 -8.75 0.31
C SER A 157 6.45 -7.85 1.52
N LEU A 158 5.61 -6.82 1.39
CA LEU A 158 5.27 -5.91 2.48
C LEU A 158 4.65 -6.67 3.68
N LEU A 159 3.74 -7.61 3.41
CA LEU A 159 3.14 -8.49 4.40
C LEU A 159 4.14 -9.37 5.15
N ALA A 160 5.29 -9.66 4.56
CA ALA A 160 6.38 -10.40 5.20
C ALA A 160 7.42 -9.47 5.87
N GLY A 161 7.13 -8.17 5.96
CA GLY A 161 8.08 -7.16 6.44
C GLY A 161 9.25 -6.91 5.48
N GLY A 162 9.10 -7.31 4.22
CA GLY A 162 10.13 -7.31 3.20
C GLY A 162 10.54 -5.93 2.68
N ARG A 163 11.44 -5.93 1.70
CA ARG A 163 11.99 -4.73 1.07
C ARG A 163 11.14 -4.30 -0.13
N PRO A 164 11.21 -3.02 -0.54
CA PRO A 164 10.61 -2.57 -1.79
C PRO A 164 11.32 -3.23 -2.98
N LEU A 165 10.61 -3.28 -4.10
CA LEU A 165 11.10 -3.69 -5.41
C LEU A 165 12.30 -2.84 -5.83
N ALA A 166 13.32 -3.48 -6.38
CA ALA A 166 14.40 -2.78 -7.05
C ALA A 166 13.91 -2.15 -8.36
N ALA A 167 14.56 -1.07 -8.80
CA ALA A 167 14.17 -0.34 -10.02
C ALA A 167 14.07 -1.25 -11.27
N GLY A 168 14.88 -2.31 -11.35
CA GLY A 168 14.85 -3.29 -12.45
C GLY A 168 13.73 -4.34 -12.38
N GLU A 169 13.06 -4.48 -11.23
CA GLU A 169 11.97 -5.45 -11.03
C GLU A 169 10.60 -4.85 -11.40
N LEU A 170 10.50 -3.52 -11.50
CA LEU A 170 9.27 -2.80 -11.86
C LEU A 170 8.94 -2.86 -13.37
N GLN A 171 9.88 -3.30 -14.22
CA GLN A 171 9.81 -3.25 -15.68
C GLN A 171 9.54 -4.59 -16.37
N GLN A 172 9.28 -5.69 -15.64
CA GLN A 172 9.00 -6.97 -16.30
C GLN A 172 7.49 -7.16 -16.55
N PRO A 173 6.97 -6.94 -17.78
CA PRO A 173 5.81 -7.70 -18.22
C PRO A 173 6.23 -9.17 -18.32
N MET A 174 5.48 -10.08 -17.67
CA MET A 174 5.69 -11.52 -17.82
C MET A 174 5.37 -11.94 -19.26
N GLU A 175 6.36 -11.89 -20.15
CA GLU A 175 6.33 -12.48 -21.50
C GLU A 175 7.26 -13.70 -21.60
N SER A 176 7.34 -14.54 -20.56
CA SER A 176 8.25 -15.69 -20.60
C SER A 176 7.73 -16.92 -19.86
N GLN A 177 6.53 -17.38 -20.19
CA GLN A 177 6.13 -18.78 -20.01
C GLN A 177 5.26 -19.27 -21.17
N LEU A 178 5.78 -19.20 -22.40
CA LEU A 178 5.17 -19.90 -23.53
C LEU A 178 6.21 -20.31 -24.59
N LEU A 179 7.28 -20.99 -24.17
CA LEU A 179 8.11 -21.77 -25.09
C LEU A 179 8.54 -23.08 -24.41
N LEU A 180 7.71 -24.11 -24.57
CA LEU A 180 8.18 -25.49 -24.66
C LEU A 180 7.69 -26.02 -26.01
N PRO A 181 8.59 -26.28 -26.98
CA PRO A 181 8.22 -27.02 -28.16
C PRO A 181 7.94 -28.46 -27.74
N LYS A 182 6.74 -28.95 -28.05
CA LYS A 182 6.46 -30.39 -28.02
C LYS A 182 7.30 -31.04 -29.11
N LEU A 183 8.23 -31.90 -28.70
CA LEU A 183 8.76 -32.98 -29.52
C LEU A 183 7.67 -34.04 -29.72
#